data_AF-A0A4Q2Z7T1-F1
#
_entry.id   AF-A0A4Q2Z7T1-F1
#
_cell.length_a   1.000
_cell.length_b   1.000
_cell.length_c   1.000
_cell.angle_alpha   90.00
_cell.angle_beta   90.00
_cell.angle_gamma   90.00
#
_symmetry.space_group_name_H-M   'P 1'
#
loop_
_entity.id
_entity.type
_entity.pdbx_description
1 polymer ?
#
loop_
_entity_poly.entity_id
_entity_poly.type
_entity_poly.pdbx_seq_one_letter_code
_entity_poly.pdbx_strand_id
1 'polypeptide(L)'
;MNSEPMKATSSLQTRTSLLRLATTLALGGGVAIAASNSWIVGNTGNYSDPVNWTGGVNVPNGAADNATSDGAGSVINFNDTITLNALNLNLTSGATVFNQAGGALTLNSLGFGGAGGSRNPTFNLSGGTLATAAFPWSNGNNARFNVTGGAATYSGGAISIGVAGGANGAITVSSGSFSHTGTSQLQLGTASNGTGGILMTGGTFSTNSPQFRIGSQSGGTGNITLSGAAIFNANGTGTANIYLGNNGGSGNLTLSDTAQFNAATYSLSVGQFGNTANNKGTLTISGTAALNVDRIILGGENAGSAIIGIVNLNGGTIATGSIRLGSSSVAA
;
A
#
# COMPACT_ATOMS: atom_id res chain seq x y z
N MET A 1 46.38 77.84 -6.64
CA MET A 1 45.52 77.16 -5.66
C MET A 1 44.86 76.00 -6.39
N ASN A 2 45.34 74.80 -6.09
CA ASN A 2 44.98 73.56 -6.78
C ASN A 2 43.65 73.03 -6.24
N SER A 3 42.66 72.86 -7.10
CA SER A 3 41.48 72.05 -6.80
C SER A 3 41.78 70.59 -7.16
N GLU A 4 41.98 69.75 -6.15
CA GLU A 4 42.12 68.30 -6.31
C GLU A 4 40.85 67.66 -6.89
N PRO A 5 40.97 66.60 -7.72
CA PRO A 5 39.85 65.77 -8.13
C PRO A 5 39.56 64.70 -7.07
N MET A 6 38.31 64.62 -6.61
CA MET A 6 37.86 63.51 -5.76
C MET A 6 37.83 62.20 -6.55
N LYS A 7 38.61 61.24 -6.07
CA LYS A 7 38.77 59.87 -6.52
C LYS A 7 37.67 58.97 -5.92
N ALA A 8 37.19 58.02 -6.71
CA ALA A 8 36.14 57.06 -6.37
C ALA A 8 36.59 55.93 -5.41
N THR A 9 35.66 55.44 -4.59
CA THR A 9 35.62 54.10 -3.95
C THR A 9 34.12 53.76 -3.75
N SER A 10 33.49 52.88 -4.52
CA SER A 10 33.60 51.42 -4.67
C SER A 10 32.72 50.62 -3.70
N SER A 11 31.85 49.83 -4.32
CA SER A 11 31.44 48.46 -3.97
C SER A 11 30.57 48.18 -2.75
N LEU A 12 29.47 47.46 -3.04
CA LEU A 12 28.87 46.39 -2.24
C LEU A 12 28.42 46.74 -0.82
N GLN A 13 27.10 46.92 -0.64
CA GLN A 13 26.37 46.22 0.42
C GLN A 13 24.84 46.29 0.22
N THR A 14 24.35 45.92 -0.97
CA THR A 14 22.90 45.67 -1.21
C THR A 14 22.49 44.23 -0.86
N ARG A 15 23.19 43.56 0.07
CA ARG A 15 22.89 42.21 0.53
C ARG A 15 23.34 42.02 1.97
N THR A 16 22.50 42.37 2.94
CA THR A 16 22.30 41.67 4.24
C THR A 16 21.41 42.50 5.16
N SER A 17 20.10 42.45 4.93
CA SER A 17 19.10 42.82 5.94
C SER A 17 17.82 41.99 5.74
N LEU A 18 18.01 40.68 5.59
CA LEU A 18 16.99 39.65 5.82
C LEU A 18 17.46 38.67 6.92
N LEU A 19 18.27 39.19 7.85
CA LEU A 19 18.67 38.49 9.06
C LEU A 19 17.91 39.11 10.22
N ARG A 20 17.00 38.31 10.81
CA ARG A 20 16.16 38.53 12.01
C ARG A 20 14.67 38.76 11.77
N LEU A 21 13.99 37.70 11.36
CA LEU A 21 12.68 37.34 11.93
C LEU A 21 12.63 35.83 12.22
N ALA A 22 13.72 35.30 12.79
CA ALA A 22 13.85 33.90 13.18
C ALA A 22 14.53 33.81 14.54
N THR A 23 13.93 34.42 15.55
CA THR A 23 14.14 34.13 16.97
C THR A 23 13.11 34.92 17.76
N THR A 24 12.42 34.26 18.69
CA THR A 24 11.47 34.81 19.68
C THR A 24 10.03 35.14 19.23
N LEU A 25 9.31 34.13 18.74
CA LEU A 25 7.95 33.84 19.25
C LEU A 25 8.01 32.55 20.08
N ALA A 26 8.87 32.57 21.10
CA ALA A 26 9.01 31.51 22.10
C ALA A 26 8.60 32.08 23.46
N LEU A 27 7.35 32.53 23.59
CA LEU A 27 6.73 32.89 24.86
C LEU A 27 5.25 32.51 24.80
N GLY A 28 4.98 31.23 25.06
CA GLY A 28 3.63 30.67 25.20
C GLY A 28 3.47 29.33 24.50
N GLY A 29 3.94 28.23 25.12
CA GLY A 29 3.56 26.85 24.75
C GLY A 29 3.55 26.51 23.26
N GLY A 30 4.51 27.06 22.50
CA GLY A 30 4.43 27.16 21.04
C GLY A 30 4.38 25.80 20.37
N VAL A 31 3.25 25.50 19.73
CA VAL A 31 3.12 24.44 18.75
C VAL A 31 4.19 24.69 17.68
N ALA A 32 5.13 23.76 17.50
CA ALA A 32 6.05 23.82 16.36
C ALA A 32 5.19 23.97 15.10
N ILE A 33 5.44 25.03 14.31
CA ILE A 33 4.67 25.28 13.09
C ILE A 33 4.94 24.11 12.15
N ALA A 34 3.88 23.38 11.81
CA ALA A 34 3.95 22.26 10.88
C ALA A 34 4.61 22.69 9.56
N ALA A 35 5.70 22.04 9.18
CA ALA A 35 6.25 22.18 7.84
C ALA A 35 5.42 21.34 6.87
N SER A 36 4.83 21.98 5.85
CA SER A 36 4.24 21.28 4.71
C SER A 36 5.05 21.59 3.47
N ASN A 37 6.05 20.75 3.18
CA ASN A 37 6.98 20.98 2.08
C ASN A 37 6.88 19.88 1.03
N SER A 38 7.25 20.28 -0.19
CA SER A 38 7.24 19.38 -1.34
C SER A 38 8.65 19.06 -1.78
N TRP A 39 8.88 17.81 -2.17
CA TRP A 39 10.08 17.40 -2.86
C TRP A 39 10.16 18.09 -4.22
N ILE A 40 11.34 18.58 -4.59
CA ILE A 40 11.57 19.21 -5.89
C ILE A 40 11.39 18.16 -6.98
N VAL A 41 10.51 18.44 -7.94
CA VAL A 41 10.15 17.51 -9.02
C VAL A 41 11.38 17.06 -9.81
N GLY A 42 11.54 15.74 -9.96
CA GLY A 42 12.63 15.14 -10.75
C GLY A 42 13.95 15.00 -10.00
N ASN A 43 14.05 15.50 -8.76
CA ASN A 43 15.27 15.35 -7.97
C ASN A 43 15.43 13.91 -7.47
N THR A 44 16.68 13.46 -7.45
CA THR A 44 17.13 12.23 -6.77
C THR A 44 18.05 12.62 -5.62
N GLY A 45 17.78 12.17 -4.41
CA GLY A 45 18.61 12.54 -3.26
C GLY A 45 18.14 11.96 -1.94
N ASN A 46 18.83 12.35 -0.86
CA ASN A 46 18.50 11.92 0.49
C ASN A 46 17.39 12.79 1.07
N TYR A 47 16.48 12.16 1.82
CA TYR A 47 15.34 12.81 2.47
C TYR A 47 15.78 13.96 3.38
N SER A 48 16.84 13.75 4.16
CA SER A 48 17.40 14.70 5.13
C SER A 48 18.14 15.89 4.52
N ASP A 49 18.33 15.94 3.19
CA ASP A 49 19.01 17.05 2.52
C ASP A 49 18.02 18.20 2.21
N PRO A 50 18.17 19.38 2.85
CA PRO A 50 17.26 20.51 2.67
C PRO A 50 17.16 21.01 1.22
N VAL A 51 18.19 20.80 0.39
CA VAL A 51 18.20 21.30 -1.00
C VAL A 51 17.21 20.56 -1.89
N ASN A 52 16.71 19.39 -1.47
CA ASN A 52 15.72 18.62 -2.21
C ASN A 52 14.28 19.04 -1.91
N TRP A 53 14.06 19.98 -0.99
CA TRP A 53 12.74 20.47 -0.60
C TRP A 53 12.49 21.89 -1.09
N THR A 54 11.25 22.18 -1.49
CA THR A 54 10.82 23.54 -1.81
C THR A 54 11.06 24.46 -0.62
N GLY A 55 11.76 25.58 -0.85
CA GLY A 55 12.13 26.53 0.20
C GLY A 55 13.49 26.29 0.86
N GLY A 56 14.13 25.13 0.62
CA GLY A 56 15.57 24.90 0.84
C GLY A 56 16.08 24.84 2.29
N VAL A 57 15.24 25.08 3.30
CA VAL A 57 15.69 25.18 4.72
C VAL A 57 14.97 24.25 5.69
N ASN A 58 13.75 23.82 5.39
CA ASN A 58 12.95 23.02 6.31
C ASN A 58 12.70 21.63 5.70
N VAL A 59 13.37 20.60 6.22
CA VAL A 59 13.04 19.21 5.90
C VAL A 59 11.87 18.80 6.80
N PRO A 60 10.74 18.28 6.27
CA PRO A 60 9.65 17.78 7.11
C PRO A 60 10.15 16.67 8.04
N ASN A 61 10.09 16.88 9.35
CA ASN A 61 10.64 15.94 10.33
C ASN A 61 9.88 15.87 11.68
N GLY A 62 8.81 16.65 11.84
CA GLY A 62 7.96 16.67 13.02
C GLY A 62 6.62 15.98 12.82
N ALA A 63 5.99 15.55 13.92
CA ALA A 63 4.72 14.81 13.89
C ALA A 63 3.52 15.60 13.34
N ALA A 64 3.64 16.92 13.20
CA ALA A 64 2.65 17.77 12.55
C ALA A 64 2.95 18.01 11.06
N ASP A 65 4.14 17.63 10.60
CA ASP A 65 4.64 17.96 9.28
C ASP A 65 4.05 17.04 8.20
N ASN A 66 3.92 17.59 6.99
CA ASN A 66 3.53 16.87 5.81
C ASN A 66 4.67 16.91 4.78
N ALA A 67 5.11 15.73 4.33
CA ALA A 67 6.02 15.56 3.22
C ALA A 67 5.24 15.18 1.96
N THR A 68 5.40 15.93 0.87
CA THR A 68 4.71 15.64 -0.40
C THR A 68 5.69 15.47 -1.54
N SER A 69 5.45 14.52 -2.44
CA SER A 69 6.16 14.41 -3.71
C SER A 69 5.20 14.02 -4.82
N ASP A 70 4.97 14.94 -5.75
CA ASP A 70 4.11 14.77 -6.93
C ASP A 70 4.90 14.79 -8.25
N GLY A 71 6.23 14.69 -8.16
CA GLY A 71 7.11 14.80 -9.32
C GLY A 71 7.23 13.52 -10.13
N ALA A 72 7.15 13.62 -11.45
CA ALA A 72 7.66 12.57 -12.33
C ALA A 72 9.19 12.46 -12.17
N GLY A 73 9.71 11.23 -12.04
CA GLY A 73 11.15 10.98 -11.94
C GLY A 73 11.79 11.31 -10.59
N SER A 74 11.03 11.72 -9.57
CA SER A 74 11.57 11.97 -8.23
C SER A 74 11.99 10.66 -7.55
N VAL A 75 13.18 10.61 -6.95
CA VAL A 75 13.67 9.48 -6.15
C VAL A 75 14.14 9.96 -4.79
N ILE A 76 13.49 9.48 -3.73
CA ILE A 76 13.75 9.89 -2.36
C ILE A 76 14.39 8.74 -1.62
N ASN A 77 15.62 8.91 -1.14
CA ASN A 77 16.33 7.92 -0.34
C ASN A 77 16.22 8.28 1.15
N PHE A 78 15.68 7.34 1.93
CA PHE A 78 15.37 7.51 3.34
C PHE A 78 16.13 6.49 4.17
N ASN A 79 16.79 6.97 5.23
CA ASN A 79 17.48 6.16 6.23
C ASN A 79 17.43 6.82 7.62
N ASP A 80 16.42 7.66 7.85
CA ASP A 80 16.30 8.50 9.04
C ASP A 80 15.30 7.91 10.05
N THR A 81 15.21 8.50 11.24
CA THR A 81 14.16 8.20 12.22
C THR A 81 13.27 9.42 12.38
N ILE A 82 12.07 9.36 11.81
CA ILE A 82 11.17 10.51 11.68
C ILE A 82 9.72 10.09 11.98
N THR A 83 9.00 10.98 12.65
CA THR A 83 7.54 10.93 12.75
C THR A 83 6.96 12.08 11.93
N LEU A 84 5.99 11.79 11.05
CA LEU A 84 5.27 12.79 10.25
C LEU A 84 3.76 12.65 10.48
N ASN A 85 3.03 13.74 10.23
CA ASN A 85 1.60 13.62 10.07
C ASN A 85 1.28 12.86 8.78
N ALA A 86 1.85 13.27 7.65
CA ALA A 86 1.63 12.60 6.38
C ALA A 86 2.87 12.52 5.49
N LEU A 87 3.01 11.38 4.81
CA LEU A 87 3.83 11.25 3.60
C LEU A 87 2.89 11.04 2.41
N ASN A 88 2.92 11.94 1.45
CA ASN A 88 2.02 11.98 0.30
C ASN A 88 2.83 11.75 -0.98
N LEU A 89 2.61 10.59 -1.62
CA LEU A 89 3.32 10.20 -2.83
C LEU A 89 2.35 10.20 -4.02
N ASN A 90 2.56 11.12 -4.96
CA ASN A 90 1.81 11.30 -6.20
C ASN A 90 0.29 11.50 -5.97
N LEU A 91 -0.08 12.38 -5.03
CA LEU A 91 -1.47 12.78 -4.81
C LEU A 91 -2.04 13.58 -5.98
N THR A 92 -1.24 14.29 -6.78
CA THR A 92 -1.74 15.07 -7.93
C THR A 92 -1.26 14.54 -9.28
N SER A 93 0.01 14.14 -9.40
CA SER A 93 0.59 13.53 -10.61
C SER A 93 1.91 12.81 -10.28
N GLY A 94 2.56 12.19 -11.28
CA GLY A 94 3.94 11.76 -11.17
C GLY A 94 4.18 10.27 -10.90
N ALA A 95 5.45 9.95 -10.69
CA ALA A 95 5.98 8.60 -10.53
C ALA A 95 7.11 8.57 -9.48
N THR A 96 6.90 9.25 -8.34
CA THR A 96 7.85 9.24 -7.23
C THR A 96 8.20 7.81 -6.78
N VAL A 97 9.49 7.57 -6.59
CA VAL A 97 10.03 6.39 -5.92
C VAL A 97 10.56 6.80 -4.54
N PHE A 98 10.05 6.20 -3.48
CA PHE A 98 10.53 6.40 -2.12
C PHE A 98 11.24 5.13 -1.65
N ASN A 99 12.52 5.21 -1.36
CA ASN A 99 13.37 4.09 -0.94
C ASN A 99 13.72 4.22 0.54
N GLN A 100 13.15 3.38 1.38
CA GLN A 100 13.52 3.25 2.79
C GLN A 100 14.45 2.05 2.97
N ALA A 101 15.74 2.33 3.19
CA ALA A 101 16.77 1.31 3.38
C ALA A 101 17.02 0.95 4.86
N GLY A 102 16.56 1.79 5.78
CA GLY A 102 16.75 1.63 7.22
C GLY A 102 15.95 2.66 8.00
N GLY A 103 16.38 2.94 9.23
CA GLY A 103 15.71 3.90 10.11
C GLY A 103 14.29 3.50 10.52
N ALA A 104 13.51 4.48 10.98
CA ALA A 104 12.13 4.30 11.40
C ALA A 104 11.25 5.46 10.93
N LEU A 105 10.22 5.16 10.14
CA LEU A 105 9.25 6.13 9.65
C LEU A 105 7.89 5.87 10.29
N THR A 106 7.42 6.80 11.11
CA THR A 106 6.09 6.75 11.72
C THR A 106 5.19 7.80 11.10
N LEU A 107 4.01 7.40 10.63
CA LEU A 107 3.07 8.25 9.91
C LEU A 107 1.67 8.16 10.52
N ASN A 108 0.96 9.28 10.61
CA ASN A 108 -0.50 9.18 10.76
C ASN A 108 -1.12 8.72 9.44
N SER A 109 -0.56 9.15 8.29
CA SER A 109 -1.06 8.76 6.97
C SER A 109 0.05 8.58 5.93
N LEU A 110 -0.06 7.52 5.14
CA LEU A 110 0.68 7.31 3.89
C LEU A 110 -0.29 7.49 2.72
N GLY A 111 -0.34 8.68 2.14
CA GLY A 111 -1.11 8.97 0.93
C GLY A 111 -0.44 8.35 -0.29
N PHE A 112 -1.06 7.33 -0.89
CA PHE A 112 -0.43 6.54 -1.95
C PHE A 112 -1.19 6.60 -3.27
N GLY A 113 -0.73 7.51 -4.12
CA GLY A 113 -1.41 8.00 -5.31
C GLY A 113 -2.62 8.85 -4.91
N GLY A 114 -3.24 9.56 -5.86
CA GLY A 114 -4.58 10.12 -5.66
C GLY A 114 -5.56 9.72 -6.77
N ALA A 115 -6.67 10.44 -6.90
CA ALA A 115 -7.60 10.35 -8.03
C ALA A 115 -7.00 10.69 -9.42
N GLY A 116 -6.58 9.68 -10.21
CA GLY A 116 -6.27 9.84 -11.64
C GLY A 116 -5.21 8.86 -12.17
N GLY A 117 -5.33 8.45 -13.43
CA GLY A 117 -4.54 7.35 -13.99
C GLY A 117 -3.05 7.62 -14.26
N SER A 118 -2.56 8.85 -14.21
CA SER A 118 -1.14 9.16 -14.44
C SER A 118 -0.24 8.94 -13.22
N ARG A 119 -0.74 8.31 -12.15
CA ARG A 119 -0.12 8.27 -10.82
C ARG A 119 0.44 6.89 -10.52
N ASN A 120 1.78 6.81 -10.46
CA ASN A 120 2.49 5.54 -10.32
C ASN A 120 3.52 5.59 -9.18
N PRO A 121 3.11 5.86 -7.93
CA PRO A 121 4.05 5.92 -6.82
C PRO A 121 4.62 4.53 -6.54
N THR A 122 5.88 4.49 -6.17
CA THR A 122 6.55 3.29 -5.67
C THR A 122 7.13 3.59 -4.29
N PHE A 123 6.79 2.75 -3.31
CA PHE A 123 7.44 2.74 -2.00
C PHE A 123 8.21 1.44 -1.85
N ASN A 124 9.52 1.52 -1.65
CA ASN A 124 10.40 0.39 -1.45
C ASN A 124 10.90 0.38 0.00
N LEU A 125 10.46 -0.59 0.79
CA LEU A 125 11.02 -0.89 2.11
C LEU A 125 12.02 -2.04 1.96
N SER A 126 13.31 -1.75 2.03
CA SER A 126 14.38 -2.75 2.02
C SER A 126 15.02 -2.97 3.39
N GLY A 127 14.75 -2.09 4.36
CA GLY A 127 15.18 -2.23 5.75
C GLY A 127 14.49 -1.23 6.68
N GLY A 128 14.73 -1.33 7.98
CA GLY A 128 14.12 -0.45 8.98
C GLY A 128 12.66 -0.76 9.29
N THR A 129 11.94 0.21 9.85
CA THR A 129 10.53 0.09 10.22
C THR A 129 9.67 1.19 9.58
N LEU A 130 8.49 0.81 9.10
CA LEU A 130 7.41 1.72 8.74
C LEU A 130 6.21 1.43 9.64
N ALA A 131 5.66 2.46 10.27
CA ALA A 131 4.39 2.38 10.97
C ALA A 131 3.44 3.45 10.42
N THR A 132 2.25 3.07 9.96
CA THR A 132 1.24 4.02 9.50
C THR A 132 -0.15 3.69 10.04
N ALA A 133 -0.89 4.73 10.47
CA ALA A 133 -2.26 4.59 10.94
C ALA A 133 -3.31 4.70 9.82
N ALA A 134 -2.94 5.24 8.66
CA ALA A 134 -3.80 5.32 7.48
C ALA A 134 -3.00 4.97 6.22
N PHE A 135 -3.56 4.11 5.37
CA PHE A 135 -2.93 3.74 4.11
C PHE A 135 -3.96 3.80 2.97
N PRO A 136 -4.47 5.00 2.64
CA PRO A 136 -5.40 5.17 1.54
C PRO A 136 -4.71 4.83 0.22
N TRP A 137 -5.06 3.67 -0.34
CA TRP A 137 -4.76 3.36 -1.72
C TRP A 137 -5.70 4.15 -2.61
N SER A 138 -5.14 4.80 -3.62
CA SER A 138 -5.90 5.62 -4.54
C SER A 138 -6.02 5.00 -5.94
N ASN A 139 -6.51 5.80 -6.89
CA ASN A 139 -6.81 5.44 -8.27
C ASN A 139 -5.56 5.38 -9.19
N GLY A 140 -4.36 5.18 -8.64
CA GLY A 140 -3.14 5.08 -9.44
C GLY A 140 -3.15 3.88 -10.39
N ASN A 141 -2.64 4.05 -11.62
CA ASN A 141 -2.56 2.98 -12.62
C ASN A 141 -1.46 1.96 -12.33
N ASN A 142 -0.48 2.28 -11.48
CA ASN A 142 0.62 1.38 -11.16
C ASN A 142 1.23 1.72 -9.79
N ALA A 143 0.40 1.78 -8.74
CA ALA A 143 0.87 2.03 -7.38
C ALA A 143 1.51 0.76 -6.80
N ARG A 144 2.77 0.85 -6.32
CA ARG A 144 3.56 -0.31 -5.87
C ARG A 144 4.15 -0.12 -4.49
N PHE A 145 3.71 -0.91 -3.52
CA PHE A 145 4.31 -0.97 -2.20
C PHE A 145 5.12 -2.26 -2.07
N ASN A 146 6.45 -2.15 -2.02
CA ASN A 146 7.36 -3.29 -2.05
C ASN A 146 8.05 -3.44 -0.69
N VAL A 147 7.97 -4.63 -0.09
CA VAL A 147 8.72 -5.03 1.09
C VAL A 147 9.73 -6.08 0.67
N THR A 148 10.98 -5.65 0.59
CA THR A 148 12.14 -6.48 0.23
C THR A 148 13.08 -6.71 1.42
N GLY A 149 12.74 -6.12 2.57
CA GLY A 149 13.34 -6.28 3.89
C GLY A 149 12.63 -5.37 4.90
N GLY A 150 13.08 -5.35 6.16
CA GLY A 150 12.47 -4.52 7.21
C GLY A 150 11.07 -4.97 7.65
N ALA A 151 10.34 -4.09 8.33
CA ALA A 151 8.99 -4.36 8.85
C ALA A 151 8.04 -3.18 8.61
N ALA A 152 6.92 -3.43 7.93
CA ALA A 152 5.82 -2.48 7.74
C ALA A 152 4.63 -2.85 8.63
N THR A 153 4.11 -1.91 9.40
CA THR A 153 2.89 -2.05 10.20
C THR A 153 1.85 -1.02 9.75
N TYR A 154 0.67 -1.51 9.38
CA TYR A 154 -0.50 -0.71 9.10
C TYR A 154 -1.58 -1.00 10.15
N SER A 155 -1.94 -0.01 10.96
CA SER A 155 -2.89 -0.15 12.07
C SER A 155 -4.28 0.43 11.79
N GLY A 156 -4.51 0.88 10.56
CA GLY A 156 -5.72 1.61 10.19
C GLY A 156 -6.93 0.77 9.82
N GLY A 157 -7.79 1.37 8.99
CA GLY A 157 -9.00 0.76 8.46
C GLY A 157 -8.71 -0.26 7.35
N ALA A 158 -9.67 -0.44 6.45
CA ALA A 158 -9.56 -1.47 5.41
C ALA A 158 -8.32 -1.27 4.52
N ILE A 159 -7.69 -2.38 4.10
CA ILE A 159 -6.81 -2.37 2.93
C ILE A 159 -7.72 -2.50 1.72
N SER A 160 -7.72 -1.52 0.83
CA SER A 160 -8.49 -1.58 -0.42
C SER A 160 -7.58 -1.23 -1.59
N ILE A 161 -7.35 -2.14 -2.52
CA ILE A 161 -6.44 -1.94 -3.67
C ILE A 161 -7.23 -2.08 -4.97
N GLY A 162 -6.97 -1.19 -5.93
CA GLY A 162 -7.73 -1.15 -7.19
C GLY A 162 -9.11 -0.54 -6.99
N VAL A 163 -9.16 0.63 -6.34
CA VAL A 163 -10.38 1.27 -5.83
C VAL A 163 -11.17 2.12 -6.85
N ALA A 164 -10.67 2.25 -8.08
CA ALA A 164 -11.37 2.90 -9.17
C ALA A 164 -11.10 2.20 -10.51
N GLY A 165 -11.88 2.56 -11.54
CA GLY A 165 -11.71 1.99 -12.87
C GLY A 165 -10.35 2.32 -13.46
N GLY A 166 -9.63 1.28 -13.90
CA GLY A 166 -8.27 1.36 -14.41
C GLY A 166 -7.18 1.41 -13.34
N ALA A 167 -7.53 1.59 -12.06
CA ALA A 167 -6.55 1.58 -10.98
C ALA A 167 -5.90 0.20 -10.89
N ASN A 168 -4.57 0.16 -10.81
CA ASN A 168 -3.81 -1.07 -10.66
C ASN A 168 -2.76 -0.88 -9.58
N GLY A 169 -3.00 -1.52 -8.44
CA GLY A 169 -2.16 -1.45 -7.25
C GLY A 169 -1.68 -2.82 -6.81
N ALA A 170 -0.51 -2.87 -6.19
CA ALA A 170 0.01 -4.10 -5.61
C ALA A 170 0.84 -3.85 -4.35
N ILE A 171 0.70 -4.75 -3.39
CA ILE A 171 1.71 -4.99 -2.35
C ILE A 171 2.57 -6.16 -2.81
N THR A 172 3.88 -5.98 -2.82
CA THR A 172 4.84 -7.06 -3.08
C THR A 172 5.65 -7.34 -1.83
N VAL A 173 5.75 -8.59 -1.41
CA VAL A 173 6.59 -9.02 -0.28
C VAL A 173 7.55 -10.11 -0.74
N SER A 174 8.83 -9.79 -0.87
CA SER A 174 9.87 -10.77 -1.24
C SER A 174 10.74 -11.15 -0.06
N SER A 175 10.79 -10.32 0.99
CA SER A 175 11.37 -10.63 2.30
C SER A 175 10.79 -9.68 3.36
N GLY A 176 11.26 -9.74 4.61
CA GLY A 176 10.77 -8.88 5.69
C GLY A 176 9.34 -9.20 6.12
N SER A 177 8.64 -8.21 6.68
CA SER A 177 7.26 -8.38 7.12
C SER A 177 6.34 -7.20 6.77
N PHE A 178 5.09 -7.54 6.43
CA PHE A 178 3.98 -6.60 6.36
C PHE A 178 2.88 -7.06 7.33
N SER A 179 2.46 -6.18 8.24
CA SER A 179 1.45 -6.48 9.26
C SER A 179 0.31 -5.48 9.18
N HIS A 180 -0.90 -5.96 8.89
CA HIS A 180 -2.14 -5.19 9.00
C HIS A 180 -2.84 -5.56 10.30
N THR A 181 -2.66 -4.76 11.34
CA THR A 181 -3.24 -5.01 12.66
C THR A 181 -4.67 -4.54 12.79
N GLY A 182 -5.15 -3.73 11.83
CA GLY A 182 -6.54 -3.31 11.72
C GLY A 182 -7.51 -4.48 11.56
N THR A 183 -8.71 -4.31 12.09
CA THR A 183 -9.80 -5.31 12.07
C THR A 183 -10.81 -5.06 10.95
N SER A 184 -10.48 -4.17 10.02
CA SER A 184 -11.29 -3.90 8.84
C SER A 184 -10.97 -4.87 7.70
N GLN A 185 -11.76 -4.84 6.64
CA GLN A 185 -11.65 -5.79 5.53
C GLN A 185 -10.35 -5.62 4.72
N LEU A 186 -9.93 -6.70 4.06
CA LEU A 186 -8.95 -6.68 2.99
C LEU A 186 -9.69 -6.84 1.66
N GLN A 187 -9.55 -5.87 0.76
CA GLN A 187 -10.30 -5.82 -0.49
C GLN A 187 -9.34 -5.55 -1.66
N LEU A 188 -9.43 -6.38 -2.70
CA LEU A 188 -8.56 -6.32 -3.88
C LEU A 188 -9.43 -6.28 -5.14
N GLY A 189 -9.15 -5.36 -6.06
CA GLY A 189 -9.95 -5.17 -7.27
C GLY A 189 -11.37 -4.73 -6.92
N THR A 190 -11.49 -3.58 -6.26
CA THR A 190 -12.74 -3.15 -5.62
C THR A 190 -13.60 -2.24 -6.48
N ALA A 191 -13.24 -2.00 -7.73
CA ALA A 191 -14.01 -1.21 -8.68
C ALA A 191 -14.07 -1.92 -10.02
N SER A 192 -15.02 -1.54 -10.87
CA SER A 192 -15.08 -2.06 -12.23
C SER A 192 -13.80 -1.75 -13.00
N ASN A 193 -13.13 -2.77 -13.54
CA ASN A 193 -11.80 -2.71 -14.15
C ASN A 193 -10.65 -2.29 -13.20
N GLY A 194 -10.90 -2.22 -11.90
CA GLY A 194 -9.87 -2.03 -10.88
C GLY A 194 -9.13 -3.33 -10.64
N THR A 195 -7.79 -3.28 -10.58
CA THR A 195 -6.93 -4.42 -10.29
C THR A 195 -6.21 -4.21 -8.96
N GLY A 196 -6.35 -5.17 -8.04
CA GLY A 196 -5.62 -5.18 -6.77
C GLY A 196 -4.85 -6.48 -6.58
N GLY A 197 -3.60 -6.37 -6.16
CA GLY A 197 -2.71 -7.52 -6.01
C GLY A 197 -1.99 -7.57 -4.66
N ILE A 198 -1.79 -8.78 -4.16
CA ILE A 198 -0.72 -9.11 -3.21
C ILE A 198 0.15 -10.17 -3.88
N LEU A 199 1.43 -9.88 -4.06
CA LEU A 199 2.41 -10.79 -4.63
C LEU A 199 3.47 -11.10 -3.58
N MET A 200 3.70 -12.38 -3.30
CA MET A 200 4.68 -12.82 -2.32
C MET A 200 5.59 -13.89 -2.90
N THR A 201 6.90 -13.69 -2.76
CA THR A 201 7.95 -14.68 -3.10
C THR A 201 8.76 -15.11 -1.87
N GLY A 202 8.52 -14.46 -0.73
CA GLY A 202 9.17 -14.70 0.55
C GLY A 202 8.57 -13.79 1.63
N GLY A 203 9.20 -13.76 2.81
CA GLY A 203 8.75 -12.93 3.93
C GLY A 203 7.37 -13.31 4.50
N THR A 204 6.83 -12.44 5.34
CA THR A 204 5.56 -12.66 6.04
C THR A 204 4.57 -11.53 5.80
N PHE A 205 3.35 -11.87 5.41
CA PHE A 205 2.21 -10.95 5.41
C PHE A 205 1.22 -11.43 6.48
N SER A 206 0.94 -10.60 7.48
CA SER A 206 -0.02 -10.91 8.54
C SER A 206 -1.17 -9.91 8.52
N THR A 207 -2.40 -10.36 8.70
CA THR A 207 -3.55 -9.47 8.83
C THR A 207 -4.61 -9.96 9.80
N ASN A 208 -5.22 -9.02 10.53
CA ASN A 208 -6.37 -9.28 11.41
C ASN A 208 -7.72 -9.04 10.71
N SER A 209 -7.74 -8.87 9.38
CA SER A 209 -8.97 -8.59 8.62
C SER A 209 -9.98 -9.74 8.74
N PRO A 210 -11.19 -9.55 9.27
CA PRO A 210 -12.18 -10.63 9.37
C PRO A 210 -12.79 -11.01 8.01
N GLN A 211 -12.66 -10.15 6.99
CA GLN A 211 -13.17 -10.45 5.66
C GLN A 211 -12.17 -10.09 4.58
N PHE A 212 -12.03 -11.00 3.62
CA PHE A 212 -11.20 -10.84 2.44
C PHE A 212 -12.12 -10.85 1.23
N ARG A 213 -12.10 -9.80 0.41
CA ARG A 213 -12.88 -9.70 -0.82
C ARG A 213 -11.93 -9.53 -2.00
N ILE A 214 -11.74 -10.59 -2.76
CA ILE A 214 -10.76 -10.65 -3.84
C ILE A 214 -11.54 -10.64 -5.16
N GLY A 215 -11.43 -9.55 -5.91
CA GLY A 215 -12.29 -9.21 -7.04
C GLY A 215 -13.70 -8.89 -6.54
N SER A 216 -13.88 -7.75 -5.86
CA SER A 216 -15.06 -7.51 -5.01
C SER A 216 -16.25 -6.81 -5.68
N GLN A 217 -16.08 -6.36 -6.92
CA GLN A 217 -17.11 -5.69 -7.72
C GLN A 217 -17.09 -6.17 -9.17
N SER A 218 -18.19 -5.93 -9.89
CA SER A 218 -18.37 -6.31 -11.28
C SER A 218 -17.23 -5.80 -12.17
N GLY A 219 -16.47 -6.72 -12.79
CA GLY A 219 -15.31 -6.43 -13.62
C GLY A 219 -14.03 -6.05 -12.85
N GLY A 220 -14.07 -6.01 -11.51
CA GLY A 220 -12.87 -5.85 -10.68
C GLY A 220 -12.07 -7.15 -10.59
N THR A 221 -10.74 -7.05 -10.58
CA THR A 221 -9.83 -8.20 -10.52
C THR A 221 -8.96 -8.12 -9.26
N GLY A 222 -9.10 -9.11 -8.37
CA GLY A 222 -8.25 -9.27 -7.20
C GLY A 222 -7.34 -10.48 -7.34
N ASN A 223 -6.08 -10.35 -6.94
CA ASN A 223 -5.12 -11.46 -6.97
C ASN A 223 -4.33 -11.52 -5.67
N ILE A 224 -4.18 -12.72 -5.11
CA ILE A 224 -3.14 -13.03 -4.13
C ILE A 224 -2.32 -14.17 -4.72
N THR A 225 -1.02 -13.95 -4.91
CA THR A 225 -0.08 -14.95 -5.46
C THR A 225 1.07 -15.14 -4.48
N LEU A 226 1.28 -16.38 -4.03
CA LEU A 226 2.33 -16.76 -3.10
C LEU A 226 3.18 -17.84 -3.75
N SER A 227 4.50 -17.67 -3.65
CA SER A 227 5.52 -18.56 -4.18
C SER A 227 6.75 -18.55 -3.27
N GLY A 228 7.73 -19.41 -3.54
CA GLY A 228 8.91 -19.56 -2.70
C GLY A 228 8.53 -19.85 -1.24
N ALA A 229 9.22 -19.20 -0.29
CA ALA A 229 9.00 -19.37 1.15
C ALA A 229 8.04 -18.33 1.75
N ALA A 230 7.11 -17.79 0.95
CA ALA A 230 6.15 -16.80 1.41
C ALA A 230 5.19 -17.37 2.47
N ILE A 231 4.94 -16.60 3.54
CA ILE A 231 3.98 -16.96 4.60
C ILE A 231 2.91 -15.88 4.71
N PHE A 232 1.66 -16.22 4.42
CA PHE A 232 0.51 -15.36 4.62
C PHE A 232 -0.30 -15.85 5.84
N ASN A 233 -0.52 -14.99 6.83
CA ASN A 233 -1.31 -15.29 8.02
C ASN A 233 -2.54 -14.39 8.10
N ALA A 234 -3.73 -15.01 8.12
CA ALA A 234 -5.00 -14.36 8.40
C ALA A 234 -5.45 -14.74 9.82
N ASN A 235 -5.47 -13.76 10.71
CA ASN A 235 -5.71 -13.95 12.15
C ASN A 235 -6.99 -13.23 12.63
N GLY A 236 -7.88 -12.85 11.70
CA GLY A 236 -9.14 -12.21 12.03
C GLY A 236 -10.01 -13.08 12.91
N THR A 237 -10.67 -12.45 13.88
CA THR A 237 -11.59 -13.08 14.81
C THR A 237 -13.04 -12.89 14.35
N GLY A 238 -13.95 -13.76 14.80
CA GLY A 238 -15.37 -13.70 14.43
C GLY A 238 -15.71 -14.49 13.17
N THR A 239 -16.73 -14.06 12.43
CA THR A 239 -17.17 -14.69 11.17
C THR A 239 -16.19 -14.40 10.03
N ALA A 240 -15.08 -15.12 10.07
CA ALA A 240 -13.93 -14.94 9.20
C ALA A 240 -14.19 -15.58 7.82
N ASN A 241 -14.16 -14.77 6.76
CA ASN A 241 -14.49 -15.24 5.40
C ASN A 241 -13.51 -14.71 4.35
N ILE A 242 -13.18 -15.57 3.39
CA ILE A 242 -12.43 -15.23 2.19
C ILE A 242 -13.32 -15.48 0.98
N TYR A 243 -13.50 -14.46 0.15
CA TYR A 243 -14.29 -14.54 -1.07
C TYR A 243 -13.40 -14.33 -2.28
N LEU A 244 -13.31 -15.34 -3.14
CA LEU A 244 -12.67 -15.26 -4.45
C LEU A 244 -13.75 -15.04 -5.51
N GLY A 245 -13.73 -13.90 -6.21
CA GLY A 245 -14.74 -13.54 -7.21
C GLY A 245 -16.07 -13.23 -6.52
N ASN A 246 -16.22 -11.98 -6.07
CA ASN A 246 -17.37 -11.48 -5.33
C ASN A 246 -18.11 -10.40 -6.15
N ASN A 247 -19.44 -10.38 -6.12
CA ASN A 247 -20.29 -9.38 -6.82
C ASN A 247 -19.97 -9.22 -8.32
N GLY A 248 -19.66 -10.30 -9.02
CA GLY A 248 -19.36 -10.27 -10.46
C GLY A 248 -17.91 -9.90 -10.80
N GLY A 249 -17.01 -9.87 -9.81
CA GLY A 249 -15.58 -9.71 -10.01
C GLY A 249 -14.85 -11.04 -10.27
N SER A 250 -13.55 -10.95 -10.54
CA SER A 250 -12.65 -12.10 -10.63
C SER A 250 -11.64 -12.08 -9.49
N GLY A 251 -11.64 -13.14 -8.69
CA GLY A 251 -10.71 -13.31 -7.58
C GLY A 251 -9.85 -14.54 -7.73
N ASN A 252 -8.54 -14.37 -7.59
CA ASN A 252 -7.58 -15.47 -7.72
C ASN A 252 -6.72 -15.58 -6.45
N LEU A 253 -6.58 -16.81 -5.95
CA LEU A 253 -5.59 -17.19 -4.95
C LEU A 253 -4.70 -18.28 -5.55
N THR A 254 -3.41 -17.97 -5.71
CA THR A 254 -2.43 -18.90 -6.30
C THR A 254 -1.31 -19.19 -5.31
N LEU A 255 -1.02 -20.46 -5.08
CA LEU A 255 0.03 -20.96 -4.20
C LEU A 255 0.96 -21.90 -4.98
N SER A 256 2.27 -21.68 -4.88
CA SER A 256 3.32 -22.54 -5.46
C SER A 256 4.50 -22.76 -4.51
N ASP A 257 5.39 -23.67 -4.91
CA ASP A 257 6.64 -23.99 -4.20
C ASP A 257 6.41 -24.42 -2.75
N THR A 258 6.94 -23.70 -1.76
CA THR A 258 6.77 -23.98 -0.32
C THR A 258 5.90 -22.94 0.38
N ALA A 259 5.14 -22.15 -0.39
CA ALA A 259 4.33 -21.06 0.14
C ALA A 259 3.23 -21.56 1.08
N GLN A 260 2.92 -20.76 2.11
CA GLN A 260 1.91 -21.08 3.11
C GLN A 260 0.86 -20.00 3.18
N PHE A 261 -0.41 -20.40 3.10
CA PHE A 261 -1.56 -19.57 3.36
C PHE A 261 -2.30 -20.09 4.60
N ASN A 262 -2.11 -19.41 5.73
CA ASN A 262 -2.62 -19.80 7.04
C ASN A 262 -3.82 -18.94 7.41
N ALA A 263 -5.01 -19.53 7.39
CA ALA A 263 -6.27 -18.87 7.72
C ALA A 263 -7.23 -19.88 8.36
N ALA A 264 -6.74 -20.62 9.37
CA ALA A 264 -7.40 -21.81 9.93
C ALA A 264 -8.83 -21.60 10.46
N THR A 265 -9.21 -20.35 10.78
CA THR A 265 -10.56 -19.98 11.24
C THR A 265 -11.47 -19.48 10.12
N TYR A 266 -10.97 -19.35 8.89
CA TYR A 266 -11.68 -18.74 7.77
C TYR A 266 -12.40 -19.77 6.93
N SER A 267 -13.61 -19.40 6.50
CA SER A 267 -14.27 -20.06 5.38
C SER A 267 -13.78 -19.46 4.07
N LEU A 268 -13.25 -20.29 3.18
CA LEU A 268 -12.86 -19.89 1.82
C LEU A 268 -13.97 -20.22 0.85
N SER A 269 -14.60 -19.20 0.28
CA SER A 269 -15.57 -19.34 -0.79
C SER A 269 -14.93 -19.03 -2.15
N VAL A 270 -14.97 -20.02 -3.03
CA VAL A 270 -14.43 -19.94 -4.39
C VAL A 270 -15.61 -19.69 -5.34
N GLY A 271 -15.79 -18.42 -5.69
CA GLY A 271 -16.93 -17.88 -6.42
C GLY A 271 -18.10 -17.57 -5.48
N GLN A 272 -18.43 -16.30 -5.28
CA GLN A 272 -19.48 -15.86 -4.33
C GLN A 272 -20.29 -14.66 -4.86
N PHE A 273 -21.59 -14.57 -4.53
CA PHE A 273 -22.46 -13.40 -4.73
C PHE A 273 -22.51 -12.86 -6.19
N GLY A 274 -22.61 -13.74 -7.18
CA GLY A 274 -22.69 -13.35 -8.59
C GLY A 274 -24.12 -13.36 -9.14
N ASN A 275 -24.42 -12.41 -10.02
CA ASN A 275 -25.56 -12.45 -10.95
C ASN A 275 -25.10 -12.39 -12.42
N THR A 276 -23.80 -12.54 -12.69
CA THR A 276 -23.22 -12.45 -14.03
C THR A 276 -22.30 -13.63 -14.33
N ALA A 277 -22.23 -14.03 -15.60
CA ALA A 277 -21.37 -15.11 -16.09
C ALA A 277 -19.86 -14.86 -15.87
N ASN A 278 -19.47 -13.62 -15.58
CA ASN A 278 -18.08 -13.23 -15.35
C ASN A 278 -17.63 -13.39 -13.89
N ASN A 279 -18.54 -13.79 -12.97
CA ASN A 279 -18.17 -14.01 -11.58
C ASN A 279 -17.32 -15.28 -11.45
N LYS A 280 -16.02 -15.11 -11.19
CA LYS A 280 -15.05 -16.21 -11.19
C LYS A 280 -14.15 -16.16 -9.97
N GLY A 281 -14.27 -17.16 -9.12
CA GLY A 281 -13.27 -17.47 -8.09
C GLY A 281 -12.34 -18.56 -8.58
N THR A 282 -11.03 -18.39 -8.40
CA THR A 282 -10.05 -19.44 -8.73
C THR A 282 -9.05 -19.61 -7.60
N LEU A 283 -8.97 -20.84 -7.09
CA LEU A 283 -7.91 -21.31 -6.21
C LEU A 283 -6.98 -22.21 -7.03
N THR A 284 -5.69 -21.91 -7.05
CA THR A 284 -4.68 -22.76 -7.67
C THR A 284 -3.61 -23.10 -6.64
N ILE A 285 -3.32 -24.39 -6.47
CA ILE A 285 -2.26 -24.89 -5.58
C ILE A 285 -1.34 -25.79 -6.38
N SER A 286 -0.04 -25.63 -6.21
CA SER A 286 1.00 -26.38 -6.94
C SER A 286 2.25 -26.60 -6.07
N GLY A 287 3.15 -27.48 -6.50
CA GLY A 287 4.38 -27.78 -5.79
C GLY A 287 4.13 -28.45 -4.44
N THR A 288 4.71 -27.89 -3.37
CA THR A 288 4.55 -28.33 -1.98
C THR A 288 3.81 -27.29 -1.12
N ALA A 289 3.11 -26.36 -1.76
CA ALA A 289 2.46 -25.25 -1.07
C ALA A 289 1.34 -25.75 -0.14
N ALA A 290 1.06 -25.00 0.92
CA ALA A 290 0.06 -25.36 1.92
C ALA A 290 -1.03 -24.29 2.03
N LEU A 291 -2.29 -24.73 1.92
CA LEU A 291 -3.47 -23.95 2.27
C LEU A 291 -4.06 -24.52 3.57
N ASN A 292 -4.23 -23.68 4.59
CA ASN A 292 -4.88 -24.05 5.84
C ASN A 292 -6.09 -23.14 6.10
N VAL A 293 -7.30 -23.68 6.01
CA VAL A 293 -8.59 -22.97 6.16
C VAL A 293 -9.62 -23.84 6.87
N ASP A 294 -10.58 -23.26 7.59
CA ASP A 294 -11.62 -24.02 8.30
C ASP A 294 -12.43 -24.89 7.34
N ARG A 295 -12.92 -24.27 6.25
CA ARG A 295 -13.71 -24.94 5.23
C ARG A 295 -13.54 -24.29 3.86
N ILE A 296 -13.77 -25.05 2.81
CA ILE A 296 -13.86 -24.56 1.43
C ILE A 296 -15.29 -24.73 0.92
N ILE A 297 -15.86 -23.66 0.37
CA ILE A 297 -17.15 -23.66 -0.32
C ILE A 297 -16.93 -23.38 -1.80
N LEU A 298 -17.46 -24.24 -2.66
CA LEU A 298 -17.40 -24.08 -4.12
C LEU A 298 -18.73 -23.52 -4.65
N GLY A 299 -18.70 -22.37 -5.32
CA GLY A 299 -19.90 -21.78 -5.93
C GLY A 299 -20.76 -20.94 -4.97
N GLY A 300 -20.26 -20.64 -3.77
CA GLY A 300 -20.81 -19.65 -2.85
C GLY A 300 -22.02 -20.10 -2.03
N GLU A 301 -22.07 -19.70 -0.76
CA GLU A 301 -23.17 -20.08 0.16
C GLU A 301 -24.51 -19.37 -0.17
N ASN A 302 -24.46 -18.27 -0.91
CA ASN A 302 -25.59 -17.36 -1.14
C ASN A 302 -25.66 -16.90 -2.60
N ALA A 303 -25.39 -17.82 -3.53
CA ALA A 303 -25.41 -17.53 -4.95
C ALA A 303 -26.84 -17.51 -5.49
N GLY A 304 -27.31 -16.34 -5.96
CA GLY A 304 -28.62 -16.23 -6.64
C GLY A 304 -28.60 -16.71 -8.10
N SER A 305 -27.44 -17.09 -8.64
CA SER A 305 -27.26 -17.62 -10.00
C SER A 305 -26.04 -18.56 -10.03
N ALA A 306 -25.79 -19.23 -11.16
CA ALA A 306 -24.60 -20.08 -11.33
C ALA A 306 -23.31 -19.26 -11.20
N ILE A 307 -22.41 -19.67 -10.32
CA ILE A 307 -21.09 -19.04 -10.12
C ILE A 307 -20.00 -20.04 -10.49
N ILE A 308 -18.94 -19.55 -11.13
CA ILE A 308 -17.79 -20.36 -11.51
C ILE A 308 -16.76 -20.34 -10.38
N GLY A 309 -16.76 -21.40 -9.58
CA GLY A 309 -15.69 -21.70 -8.62
C GLY A 309 -14.74 -22.74 -9.19
N ILE A 310 -13.46 -22.40 -9.34
CA ILE A 310 -12.43 -23.31 -9.88
C ILE A 310 -11.40 -23.61 -8.80
N VAL A 311 -11.13 -24.89 -8.58
CA VAL A 311 -10.00 -25.35 -7.77
C VAL A 311 -9.09 -26.18 -8.65
N ASN A 312 -7.86 -25.69 -8.85
CA ASN A 312 -6.81 -26.40 -9.58
C ASN A 312 -5.80 -26.94 -8.58
N LEU A 313 -5.73 -28.27 -8.46
CA LEU A 313 -4.77 -28.97 -7.59
C LEU A 313 -3.70 -29.62 -8.46
N ASN A 314 -2.57 -28.94 -8.60
CA ASN A 314 -1.39 -29.39 -9.34
C ASN A 314 -0.25 -29.80 -8.38
N GLY A 315 -0.59 -30.06 -7.11
CA GLY A 315 0.35 -30.31 -6.01
C GLY A 315 -0.14 -29.67 -4.70
N GLY A 316 0.75 -29.66 -3.70
CA GLY A 316 0.52 -29.05 -2.40
C GLY A 316 -0.47 -29.80 -1.49
N THR A 317 -0.82 -29.15 -0.39
CA THR A 317 -1.70 -29.69 0.65
C THR A 317 -2.80 -28.70 0.98
N ILE A 318 -4.04 -29.18 1.06
CA ILE A 318 -5.16 -28.47 1.69
C ILE A 318 -5.40 -29.11 3.06
N ALA A 319 -5.17 -28.35 4.11
CA ALA A 319 -5.65 -28.65 5.46
C ALA A 319 -6.98 -27.92 5.66
N THR A 320 -8.08 -28.68 5.67
CA THR A 320 -9.41 -28.12 5.90
C THR A 320 -10.34 -29.11 6.59
N GLY A 321 -11.30 -28.60 7.36
CA GLY A 321 -12.31 -29.41 8.04
C GLY A 321 -13.36 -29.96 7.08
N SER A 322 -13.67 -29.24 6.00
CA SER A 322 -14.58 -29.73 4.95
C SER A 322 -14.42 -29.01 3.63
N ILE A 323 -14.76 -29.70 2.54
CA ILE A 323 -14.99 -29.10 1.21
C ILE A 323 -16.43 -29.41 0.84
N ARG A 324 -17.21 -28.39 0.53
CA ARG A 324 -18.62 -28.54 0.14
C ARG A 324 -18.97 -27.71 -1.07
N LEU A 325 -19.97 -28.18 -1.80
CA LEU A 325 -20.67 -27.33 -2.76
C LEU A 325 -21.51 -26.32 -1.98
N GLY A 326 -21.52 -25.07 -2.44
CA GLY A 326 -22.40 -24.04 -1.94
C GLY A 326 -23.87 -24.38 -2.23
N SER A 327 -24.78 -23.82 -1.44
CA SER A 327 -26.21 -23.85 -1.75
C SER A 327 -26.49 -22.95 -2.94
N SER A 328 -26.40 -23.51 -4.15
CA SER A 328 -26.95 -22.85 -5.33
C SER A 328 -28.47 -23.05 -5.31
N SER A 329 -29.25 -21.98 -5.34
CA SER A 329 -30.68 -22.04 -5.69
C SER A 329 -30.90 -22.31 -7.19
N VAL A 330 -29.85 -22.73 -7.91
CA VAL A 330 -29.91 -23.08 -9.33
C VAL A 330 -30.69 -24.38 -9.41
N ALA A 331 -31.97 -24.25 -9.76
CA ALA A 331 -32.79 -25.39 -10.12
C ALA A 331 -32.08 -26.19 -11.23
N ALA A 332 -32.06 -27.51 -11.07
CA ALA A 332 -31.48 -28.46 -12.02
C ALA A 332 -32.08 -28.32 -13.43
#